data_AF-A0A497C7Z8-F1
#
_entry.id   AF-A0A497C7Z8-F1
#
_cell.length_a   1.000
_cell.length_b   1.000
_cell.length_c   1.000
_cell.angle_alpha   90.00
_cell.angle_beta   90.00
_cell.angle_gamma   90.00
#
_symmetry.space_group_name_H-M   'P 1'
#
loop_
_entity.id
_entity.type
_entity.pdbx_description
1 polymer ?
#
loop_
_entity_poly.entity_id
_entity_poly.type
_entity_poly.pdbx_seq_one_letter_code
_entity_poly.pdbx_strand_id
1 'polypeptide(L)'
;MPKIDNVGYGDCTGIKMEHFPRIVAMHLAVTQAVLNKNSYFRQHYRYIDLTAGKGFSPNGDKGSPIVFLDQAESTKFQIPYRADFIEQESKNINELKEAINREKKKNGWVARDIHFHNNTYQIEIPILLSEKNDKEFGLVFVDPSGELPDFDCLRYIAKMRPRMEILIYLSSTNVKRTIQYTGKRLSDYIGNIEKSHWLIRKAISWDQFKWTFLLGSNASLFKDYKSINFYQLESQDGQTILEKLDFTKKERVEAKQYKMDI
;
A
#
# COMPACT_ATOMS: atom_id res chain seq x y z
N MET A 1 3.33 -16.95 8.63
CA MET A 1 4.33 -15.92 8.90
C MET A 1 4.44 -15.81 10.42
N PRO A 2 5.60 -16.07 11.03
CA PRO A 2 5.78 -15.82 12.45
C PRO A 2 5.49 -14.34 12.74
N LYS A 3 4.77 -14.09 13.84
CA LYS A 3 4.59 -12.75 14.40
C LYS A 3 5.47 -12.68 15.64
N ILE A 4 6.40 -11.73 15.68
CA ILE A 4 7.07 -11.33 16.91
C ILE A 4 6.64 -9.89 17.18
N ASP A 5 6.07 -9.64 18.36
CA ASP A 5 5.47 -8.34 18.73
C ASP A 5 4.40 -7.84 17.73
N ASN A 6 3.55 -8.74 17.23
CA ASN A 6 2.54 -8.45 16.20
C ASN A 6 3.09 -7.98 14.84
N VAL A 7 4.42 -7.95 14.66
CA VAL A 7 5.05 -7.64 13.37
C VAL A 7 5.28 -8.94 12.60
N GLY A 8 4.64 -9.06 11.44
CA GLY A 8 4.92 -10.14 10.50
C GLY A 8 6.29 -9.97 9.86
N TYR A 9 7.16 -10.98 9.95
CA TYR A 9 8.43 -11.03 9.21
C TYR A 9 8.65 -12.41 8.60
N GLY A 10 9.32 -12.46 7.44
CA GLY A 10 9.58 -13.70 6.71
C GLY A 10 10.41 -13.45 5.44
N ASP A 11 10.69 -14.50 4.67
CA ASP A 11 11.60 -14.44 3.51
C ASP A 11 11.19 -13.42 2.44
N CYS A 12 9.90 -13.09 2.36
CA CYS A 12 9.38 -12.09 1.42
C CYS A 12 9.54 -10.64 1.91
N THR A 13 9.91 -10.42 3.18
CA THR A 13 10.14 -9.09 3.74
C THR A 13 11.23 -8.37 2.96
N GLY A 14 12.34 -9.03 2.62
CA GLY A 14 13.42 -8.40 1.83
C GLY A 14 12.95 -7.85 0.47
N ILE A 15 12.12 -8.61 -0.25
CA ILE A 15 11.62 -8.17 -1.57
C ILE A 15 10.55 -7.08 -1.44
N LYS A 16 9.69 -7.16 -0.42
CA LYS A 16 8.78 -6.06 -0.09
C LYS A 16 9.57 -4.78 0.12
N MET A 17 10.66 -4.87 0.89
CA MET A 17 11.52 -3.75 1.24
C MET A 17 12.38 -3.24 0.07
N GLU A 18 12.64 -4.04 -0.95
CA GLU A 18 13.26 -3.56 -2.20
C GLU A 18 12.25 -2.79 -3.07
N HIS A 19 11.01 -3.25 -3.15
CA HIS A 19 10.02 -2.70 -4.08
C HIS A 19 9.30 -1.47 -3.53
N PHE A 20 8.98 -1.46 -2.23
CA PHE A 20 8.25 -0.36 -1.60
C PHE A 20 8.96 1.00 -1.76
N PRO A 21 10.27 1.15 -1.51
CA PRO A 21 10.98 2.41 -1.77
C PRO A 21 10.88 2.88 -3.22
N ARG A 22 10.93 1.96 -4.19
CA ARG A 22 10.81 2.29 -5.62
C ARG A 22 9.42 2.81 -5.98
N ILE A 23 8.36 2.21 -5.39
CA ILE A 23 6.98 2.67 -5.57
C ILE A 23 6.81 4.07 -4.98
N VAL A 24 7.27 4.29 -3.75
CA VAL A 24 7.21 5.60 -3.08
C VAL A 24 7.98 6.66 -3.88
N ALA A 25 9.21 6.36 -4.31
CA ALA A 25 10.02 7.29 -5.09
C ALA A 25 9.36 7.66 -6.42
N MET A 26 8.80 6.68 -7.14
CA MET A 26 8.03 6.92 -8.37
C MET A 26 6.84 7.85 -8.10
N HIS A 27 6.07 7.57 -7.04
CA HIS A 27 4.86 8.30 -6.72
C HIS A 27 5.14 9.75 -6.28
N LEU A 28 6.18 9.97 -5.47
CA LEU A 28 6.68 11.30 -5.11
C LEU A 28 7.13 12.08 -6.35
N ALA A 29 7.87 11.45 -7.28
CA ALA A 29 8.33 12.09 -8.50
C ALA A 29 7.15 12.57 -9.38
N VAL A 30 6.16 11.69 -9.59
CA VAL A 30 4.96 12.01 -10.36
C VAL A 30 4.17 13.13 -9.69
N THR A 31 3.93 13.04 -8.38
CA THR A 31 3.15 14.04 -7.64
C THR A 31 3.82 15.41 -7.65
N GLN A 32 5.14 15.46 -7.42
CA GLN A 32 5.90 16.70 -7.50
C GLN A 32 5.81 17.33 -8.90
N ALA A 33 5.95 16.53 -9.97
CA ALA A 33 5.83 17.02 -11.34
C ALA A 33 4.44 17.59 -11.65
N VAL A 34 3.38 16.99 -11.09
CA VAL A 34 2.00 17.49 -11.21
C VAL A 34 1.83 18.79 -10.45
N LEU A 35 2.25 18.85 -9.18
CA LEU A 35 2.06 20.02 -8.32
C LEU A 35 2.83 21.25 -8.83
N ASN A 36 4.08 21.06 -9.27
CA ASN A 36 4.90 22.15 -9.83
C ASN A 36 4.25 22.83 -11.04
N LYS A 37 3.40 22.12 -11.78
CA LYS A 37 2.70 22.64 -12.96
C LYS A 37 1.30 23.18 -12.67
N ASN A 38 0.77 22.93 -11.47
CA ASN A 38 -0.64 23.13 -11.18
C ASN A 38 -0.82 23.67 -9.74
N SER A 39 -0.77 25.00 -9.61
CA SER A 39 -0.96 25.70 -8.32
C SER A 39 -2.38 25.57 -7.75
N TYR A 40 -3.36 25.16 -8.58
CA TYR A 40 -4.73 24.91 -8.17
C TYR A 40 -4.87 23.80 -7.12
N PHE A 41 -3.94 22.83 -7.11
CA PHE A 41 -3.93 21.74 -6.15
C PHE A 41 -3.23 22.14 -4.85
N ARG A 42 -3.49 21.38 -3.77
CA ARG A 42 -2.77 21.57 -2.51
C ARG A 42 -1.29 21.29 -2.76
N GLN A 43 -0.43 22.29 -2.54
CA GLN A 43 1.02 22.22 -2.80
C GLN A 43 1.77 21.43 -1.72
N HIS A 44 1.28 20.22 -1.46
CA HIS A 44 1.71 19.39 -0.35
C HIS A 44 1.31 17.93 -0.61
N TYR A 45 2.16 17.00 -0.19
CA TYR A 45 1.97 15.56 -0.31
C TYR A 45 1.44 14.94 0.98
N ARG A 46 0.32 14.20 0.91
CA ARG A 46 -0.19 13.46 2.07
C ARG A 46 0.26 12.01 2.04
N TYR A 47 0.91 11.54 3.09
CA TYR A 47 1.20 10.12 3.31
C TYR A 47 0.43 9.62 4.53
N ILE A 48 -0.26 8.50 4.40
CA ILE A 48 -0.93 7.84 5.54
C ILE A 48 -0.54 6.37 5.54
N ASP A 49 0.13 5.93 6.59
CA ASP A 49 0.44 4.52 6.83
C ASP A 49 -0.57 3.95 7.81
N LEU A 50 -1.46 3.08 7.31
CA LEU A 50 -2.56 2.52 8.10
C LEU A 50 -2.08 1.46 9.11
N THR A 51 -0.87 0.93 8.92
CA THR A 51 -0.29 -0.18 9.68
C THR A 51 1.19 0.07 9.91
N ALA A 52 1.51 1.18 10.56
CA ALA A 52 2.85 1.75 10.60
C ALA A 52 3.89 0.87 11.33
N GLY A 53 3.45 0.06 12.30
CA GLY A 53 4.35 -0.78 13.09
C GLY A 53 5.32 0.03 13.95
N LYS A 54 6.40 -0.64 14.37
CA LYS A 54 7.46 -0.07 15.21
C LYS A 54 8.62 0.58 14.44
N GLY A 55 8.51 0.70 13.13
CA GLY A 55 9.51 1.33 12.26
C GLY A 55 10.70 0.46 11.85
N PHE A 56 11.02 -0.63 12.56
CA PHE A 56 12.03 -1.62 12.14
C PHE A 56 11.54 -3.05 12.37
N SER A 57 11.91 -3.98 11.48
CA SER A 57 11.69 -5.41 11.66
C SER A 57 12.62 -5.96 12.77
N PRO A 58 12.34 -7.14 13.35
CA PRO A 58 13.27 -7.80 14.26
C PRO A 58 14.66 -8.06 13.67
N ASN A 59 14.75 -8.16 12.34
CA ASN A 59 16.01 -8.35 11.61
C ASN A 59 16.75 -7.03 11.33
N GLY A 60 16.20 -5.89 11.77
CA GLY A 60 16.78 -4.57 11.54
C GLY A 60 16.41 -3.94 10.19
N ASP A 61 15.52 -4.56 9.41
CA ASP A 61 15.03 -3.95 8.17
C ASP A 61 14.18 -2.72 8.48
N LYS A 62 14.30 -1.66 7.67
CA LYS A 62 13.44 -0.48 7.79
C LYS A 62 11.97 -0.87 7.60
N GLY A 63 11.06 -0.29 8.35
CA GLY A 63 9.61 -0.38 8.14
C GLY A 63 9.13 0.66 7.14
N SER A 64 7.84 0.59 6.76
CA SER A 64 7.27 1.53 5.78
C SER A 64 7.34 3.00 6.21
N PRO A 65 7.16 3.40 7.49
CA PRO A 65 7.36 4.78 7.90
C PRO A 65 8.78 5.28 7.62
N ILE A 66 9.80 4.49 7.98
CA ILE A 66 11.21 4.86 7.81
C ILE A 66 11.57 4.90 6.33
N VAL A 67 11.07 3.95 5.52
CA VAL A 67 11.30 3.98 4.07
C VAL A 67 10.64 5.19 3.42
N PHE A 68 9.41 5.53 3.79
CA PHE A 68 8.75 6.72 3.24
C PHE A 68 9.57 7.97 3.54
N LEU A 69 9.99 8.17 4.79
CA LEU A 69 10.80 9.32 5.19
C LEU A 69 12.16 9.36 4.48
N ASP A 70 12.82 8.20 4.33
CA ASP A 70 14.08 8.08 3.58
C ASP A 70 13.95 8.54 2.12
N GLN A 71 12.79 8.27 1.49
CA GLN A 71 12.51 8.80 0.16
C GLN A 71 12.14 10.28 0.21
N ALA A 72 11.17 10.68 1.04
CA ALA A 72 10.62 12.04 1.08
C ALA A 72 11.64 13.10 1.51
N GLU A 73 12.61 12.74 2.36
CA GLU A 73 13.70 13.61 2.82
C GLU A 73 14.95 13.52 1.94
N SER A 74 14.94 12.72 0.88
CA SER A 74 16.05 12.66 -0.06
C SER A 74 16.15 13.97 -0.87
N THR A 75 17.36 14.31 -1.32
CA THR A 75 17.61 15.50 -2.14
C THR A 75 16.91 15.51 -3.50
N LYS A 76 16.30 14.39 -3.89
CA LYS A 76 15.55 14.24 -5.15
C LYS A 76 14.18 14.92 -5.11
N PHE A 77 13.62 15.13 -3.92
CA PHE A 77 12.29 15.67 -3.75
C PHE A 77 12.32 16.94 -2.90
N GLN A 78 11.53 17.93 -3.30
CA GLN A 78 11.41 19.24 -2.63
C GLN A 78 9.95 19.56 -2.31
N ILE A 79 9.10 18.54 -2.31
CA ILE A 79 7.69 18.65 -2.03
C ILE A 79 7.44 18.65 -0.51
N PRO A 80 6.77 19.68 0.05
CA PRO A 80 6.30 19.61 1.43
C PRO A 80 5.39 18.40 1.62
N TYR A 81 5.53 17.66 2.71
CA TYR A 81 4.68 16.50 2.98
C TYR A 81 4.19 16.48 4.42
N ARG A 82 3.12 15.71 4.66
CA ARG A 82 2.59 15.35 5.97
C ARG A 82 2.49 13.84 6.01
N ALA A 83 3.02 13.25 7.07
CA ALA A 83 2.92 11.82 7.30
C ALA A 83 2.06 11.57 8.54
N ASP A 84 1.04 10.73 8.40
CA ASP A 84 0.26 10.20 9.51
C ASP A 84 0.54 8.70 9.63
N PHE A 85 1.08 8.31 10.79
CA PHE A 85 1.41 6.92 11.09
C PHE A 85 0.42 6.37 12.12
N ILE A 86 -0.37 5.37 11.72
CA ILE A 86 -1.40 4.75 12.56
C ILE A 86 -0.91 3.38 13.03
N GLU A 87 -0.94 3.15 14.33
CA GLU A 87 -0.53 1.87 14.95
C GLU A 87 -1.32 1.64 16.24
N GLN A 88 -2.00 0.49 16.33
CA GLN A 88 -2.88 0.17 17.46
C GLN A 88 -2.09 -0.12 18.74
N GLU A 89 -0.91 -0.73 18.65
CA GLU A 89 -0.13 -1.13 19.82
C GLU A 89 0.68 0.05 20.38
N SER A 90 0.36 0.49 21.59
CA SER A 90 1.03 1.65 22.22
C SER A 90 2.53 1.46 22.40
N LYS A 91 2.99 0.21 22.54
CA LYS A 91 4.43 -0.09 22.55
C LYS A 91 5.07 0.20 21.19
N ASN A 92 4.45 -0.29 20.10
CA ASN A 92 4.98 -0.13 18.74
C ASN A 92 5.01 1.33 18.30
N ILE A 93 3.98 2.13 18.62
CA ILE A 93 3.99 3.56 18.26
C ILE A 93 5.10 4.32 19.00
N ASN A 94 5.42 3.95 20.25
CA ASN A 94 6.51 4.57 21.00
C ASN A 94 7.88 4.19 20.41
N GLU A 95 8.08 2.90 20.11
CA GLU A 95 9.29 2.43 19.42
C GLU A 95 9.45 3.11 18.04
N LEU A 96 8.36 3.32 17.30
CA LEU A 96 8.38 4.04 16.03
C LEU A 96 8.83 5.50 16.19
N LYS A 97 8.34 6.21 17.21
CA LYS A 97 8.77 7.60 17.50
C LYS A 97 10.26 7.66 17.78
N GLU A 98 10.77 6.73 18.58
CA GLU A 98 12.21 6.63 18.89
C GLU A 98 13.04 6.30 17.65
N ALA A 99 12.57 5.34 16.84
CA ALA A 99 13.19 4.95 15.58
C ALA A 99 13.31 6.14 14.61
N ILE A 100 12.23 6.90 14.43
CA ILE A 100 12.23 8.10 13.59
C ILE A 100 13.18 9.15 14.15
N ASN A 101 13.15 9.43 15.46
CA ASN A 101 14.04 10.42 16.07
C ASN A 101 15.53 10.05 15.89
N ARG A 102 15.86 8.76 16.00
CA ARG A 102 17.21 8.25 15.75
C ARG A 102 17.61 8.45 14.28
N GLU A 103 16.76 8.08 13.34
CA GLU A 103 17.05 8.26 11.91
C GLU A 103 17.09 9.73 11.50
N LYS A 104 16.27 10.60 12.08
CA LYS A 104 16.35 12.06 11.87
C LYS A 104 17.71 12.61 12.28
N LYS A 105 18.20 12.24 13.47
CA LYS A 105 19.53 12.66 13.95
C LYS A 105 20.65 12.12 13.08
N LYS A 106 20.56 10.84 12.69
CA LYS A 106 21.58 10.16 11.88
C LYS A 106 21.68 10.71 10.46
N ASN A 107 20.55 10.96 9.81
CA ASN A 107 20.49 11.32 8.39
C ASN A 107 20.28 12.82 8.16
N GLY A 108 20.12 13.63 9.21
CA GLY A 108 19.88 15.07 9.11
C GLY A 108 18.49 15.43 8.57
N TRP A 109 17.51 14.54 8.69
CA TRP A 109 16.15 14.78 8.18
C TRP A 109 15.45 15.89 8.94
N VAL A 110 14.72 16.71 8.18
CA VAL A 110 13.94 17.82 8.71
C VAL A 110 12.62 17.29 9.27
N ALA A 111 11.86 16.55 8.45
CA ALA A 111 10.69 15.76 8.85
C ALA A 111 9.75 16.53 9.80
N ARG A 112 9.24 17.68 9.32
CA ARG A 112 8.54 18.70 10.13
C ARG A 112 7.10 18.33 10.50
N ASP A 113 6.40 17.61 9.64
CA ASP A 113 4.95 17.40 9.75
C ASP A 113 4.63 15.91 9.85
N ILE A 114 4.98 15.32 11.01
CA ILE A 114 4.78 13.90 11.32
C ILE A 114 3.79 13.78 12.47
N HIS A 115 2.78 12.94 12.29
CA HIS A 115 1.72 12.67 13.26
C HIS A 115 1.65 11.18 13.58
N PHE A 116 1.37 10.86 14.84
CA PHE A 116 1.31 9.50 15.35
C PHE A 116 -0.06 9.26 15.98
N HIS A 117 -0.74 8.20 15.57
CA HIS A 117 -2.10 7.89 16.00
C HIS A 117 -2.11 6.50 16.63
N ASN A 118 -2.38 6.41 17.93
CA ASN A 118 -2.39 5.15 18.66
C ASN A 118 -3.79 4.54 18.73
N ASN A 119 -4.24 3.95 17.63
CA ASN A 119 -5.58 3.40 17.49
C ASN A 119 -5.67 2.50 16.25
N THR A 120 -6.84 1.94 16.00
CA THR A 120 -7.12 1.28 14.72
C THR A 120 -7.41 2.30 13.63
N TYR A 121 -6.97 2.04 12.40
CA TYR A 121 -7.17 2.98 11.30
C TYR A 121 -8.65 3.16 10.93
N GLN A 122 -9.52 2.20 11.26
CA GLN A 122 -10.97 2.32 11.11
C GLN A 122 -11.55 3.48 11.93
N ILE A 123 -10.96 3.77 13.10
CA ILE A 123 -11.37 4.88 13.96
C ILE A 123 -10.71 6.18 13.52
N GLU A 124 -9.41 6.15 13.18
CA GLU A 124 -8.66 7.36 12.85
C GLU A 124 -9.00 7.95 11.48
N ILE A 125 -9.28 7.11 10.48
CA ILE A 125 -9.52 7.58 9.11
C ILE A 125 -10.72 8.53 8.99
N PRO A 126 -11.89 8.25 9.59
CA PRO A 126 -13.00 9.20 9.60
C PRO A 126 -12.68 10.53 10.28
N ILE A 127 -11.76 10.55 11.25
CA ILE A 127 -11.31 11.77 11.95
C ILE A 127 -10.34 12.55 11.06
N LEU A 128 -9.33 11.86 10.51
CA LEU A 128 -8.29 12.45 9.66
C LEU A 128 -8.84 12.96 8.33
N LEU A 129 -9.84 12.28 7.79
CA LEU A 129 -10.46 12.56 6.49
C LEU A 129 -11.92 13.01 6.63
N SER A 130 -12.24 13.73 7.70
CA SER A 130 -13.60 14.16 8.05
C SER A 130 -14.32 14.95 6.94
N GLU A 131 -13.56 15.75 6.18
CA GLU A 131 -14.06 16.50 5.04
C GLU A 131 -13.47 15.97 3.74
N LYS A 132 -14.28 15.92 2.67
CA LYS A 132 -13.83 15.49 1.34
C LYS A 132 -12.90 16.54 0.74
N ASN A 133 -11.79 16.09 0.15
CA ASN A 133 -10.85 16.96 -0.55
C ASN A 133 -10.40 16.30 -1.85
N ASP A 134 -10.79 16.89 -2.99
CA ASP A 134 -10.48 16.41 -4.33
C ASP A 134 -9.25 17.11 -4.96
N LYS A 135 -8.53 17.93 -4.17
CA LYS A 135 -7.33 18.65 -4.57
C LYS A 135 -6.06 18.17 -3.86
N GLU A 136 -6.19 17.17 -2.99
CA GLU A 136 -5.10 16.61 -2.21
C GLU A 136 -4.55 15.36 -2.91
N PHE A 137 -3.25 15.37 -3.20
CA PHE A 137 -2.52 14.21 -3.69
C PHE A 137 -1.77 13.54 -2.54
N GLY A 138 -1.46 12.27 -2.73
CA GLY A 138 -0.82 11.50 -1.69
C GLY A 138 -0.95 10.01 -1.88
N LEU A 139 -0.46 9.28 -0.90
CA LEU A 139 -0.49 7.83 -0.88
C LEU A 139 -0.99 7.35 0.48
N VAL A 140 -2.00 6.51 0.45
CA VAL A 140 -2.39 5.67 1.59
C VAL A 140 -1.74 4.30 1.40
N PHE A 141 -1.01 3.84 2.41
CA PHE A 141 -0.38 2.53 2.41
C PHE A 141 -1.00 1.64 3.49
N VAL A 142 -1.29 0.39 3.14
CA VAL A 142 -1.77 -0.63 4.08
C VAL A 142 -1.06 -1.96 3.85
N ASP A 143 -0.50 -2.51 4.92
CA ASP A 143 0.11 -3.83 4.99
C ASP A 143 -0.41 -4.56 6.24
N PRO A 144 -1.59 -5.18 6.15
CA PRO A 144 -2.11 -5.98 7.23
C PRO A 144 -1.22 -7.20 7.43
N SER A 145 -0.66 -7.36 8.63
CA SER A 145 0.24 -8.46 9.01
C SER A 145 -0.48 -9.83 9.03
N GLY A 146 -0.84 -10.34 7.85
CA GLY A 146 -1.45 -11.65 7.65
C GLY A 146 -2.97 -11.70 7.67
N GLU A 147 -3.65 -10.56 7.77
CA GLU A 147 -5.11 -10.45 7.62
C GLU A 147 -5.47 -9.73 6.32
N LEU A 148 -6.74 -9.66 5.98
CA LEU A 148 -7.18 -8.78 4.89
C LEU A 148 -7.33 -7.35 5.43
N PRO A 149 -7.06 -6.32 4.61
CA PRO A 149 -7.35 -4.96 5.01
C PRO A 149 -8.87 -4.76 5.07
N ASP A 150 -9.31 -3.77 5.84
CA ASP A 150 -10.69 -3.33 5.82
C ASP A 150 -10.98 -2.57 4.52
N PHE A 151 -11.56 -3.30 3.57
CA PHE A 151 -11.88 -2.77 2.24
C PHE A 151 -12.98 -1.71 2.26
N ASP A 152 -13.85 -1.68 3.27
CA ASP A 152 -14.85 -0.62 3.43
C ASP A 152 -14.19 0.69 3.87
N CYS A 153 -13.21 0.61 4.77
CA CYS A 153 -12.37 1.75 5.13
C CYS A 153 -11.58 2.27 3.90
N LEU A 154 -11.01 1.38 3.08
CA LEU A 154 -10.32 1.79 1.85
C LEU A 154 -11.26 2.46 0.83
N ARG A 155 -12.49 1.95 0.67
CA ARG A 155 -13.53 2.62 -0.14
C ARG A 155 -13.86 4.01 0.40
N TYR A 156 -14.00 4.16 1.71
CA TYR A 156 -14.22 5.45 2.34
C TYR A 156 -13.07 6.43 2.03
N ILE A 157 -11.82 5.99 2.17
CA ILE A 157 -10.63 6.78 1.80
C ILE A 157 -10.71 7.23 0.34
N ALA A 158 -11.00 6.32 -0.58
CA ALA A 158 -11.08 6.64 -2.00
C ALA A 158 -12.15 7.70 -2.31
N LYS A 159 -13.30 7.66 -1.63
CA LYS A 159 -14.37 8.65 -1.74
C LYS A 159 -13.98 10.01 -1.17
N MET A 160 -13.34 10.03 0.00
CA MET A 160 -12.95 11.27 0.71
C MET A 160 -11.72 11.93 0.09
N ARG A 161 -10.83 11.15 -0.52
CA ARG A 161 -9.60 11.61 -1.20
C ARG A 161 -9.49 10.97 -2.59
N PRO A 162 -10.31 11.42 -3.57
CA PRO A 162 -10.33 10.81 -4.90
C PRO A 162 -8.97 10.80 -5.60
N ARG A 163 -8.14 11.83 -5.35
CA ARG A 163 -6.81 12.02 -5.96
C ARG A 163 -5.64 11.45 -5.15
N MET A 164 -5.89 10.87 -3.98
CA MET A 164 -4.86 10.08 -3.30
C MET A 164 -4.88 8.65 -3.83
N GLU A 165 -3.70 8.10 -4.06
CA GLU A 165 -3.51 6.71 -4.42
C GLU A 165 -3.62 5.80 -3.20
N ILE A 166 -4.03 4.54 -3.42
CA ILE A 166 -4.09 3.51 -2.38
C ILE A 166 -3.15 2.38 -2.79
N LEU A 167 -2.13 2.13 -1.97
CA LEU A 167 -1.21 1.01 -2.11
C LEU A 167 -1.51 -0.04 -1.04
N ILE A 168 -1.81 -1.25 -1.50
CA ILE A 168 -2.17 -2.38 -0.65
C ILE A 168 -1.11 -3.45 -0.83
N TYR A 169 -0.52 -3.93 0.26
CA TYR A 169 0.29 -5.15 0.26
C TYR A 169 -0.51 -6.27 0.91
N LEU A 170 -0.79 -7.35 0.21
CA LEU A 170 -1.64 -8.43 0.73
C LEU A 170 -1.24 -9.82 0.24
N SER A 171 -1.65 -10.83 0.99
CA SER A 171 -1.51 -12.26 0.67
C SER A 171 -2.73 -12.74 -0.10
N SER A 172 -2.56 -13.11 -1.37
CA SER A 172 -3.67 -13.69 -2.15
C SER A 172 -4.10 -15.06 -1.62
N THR A 173 -3.21 -15.78 -0.93
CA THR A 173 -3.57 -17.00 -0.21
C THR A 173 -4.60 -16.74 0.88
N ASN A 174 -4.50 -15.62 1.60
CA ASN A 174 -5.48 -15.25 2.61
C ASN A 174 -6.82 -14.88 1.99
N VAL A 175 -6.82 -14.13 0.89
CA VAL A 175 -8.05 -13.83 0.13
C VAL A 175 -8.80 -15.12 -0.21
N LYS A 176 -8.10 -16.09 -0.81
CA LYS A 176 -8.70 -17.38 -1.21
C LYS A 176 -9.30 -18.16 -0.04
N ARG A 177 -8.63 -18.16 1.11
CA ARG A 177 -9.12 -18.84 2.34
C ARG A 177 -10.40 -18.21 2.86
N THR A 178 -10.59 -16.91 2.66
CA THR A 178 -11.80 -16.20 3.10
C THR A 178 -12.98 -16.31 2.14
N ILE A 179 -12.80 -16.85 0.92
CA ILE A 179 -13.87 -16.98 -0.08
C ILE A 179 -15.05 -17.79 0.47
N GLN A 180 -14.78 -18.89 1.20
CA GLN A 180 -15.84 -19.74 1.76
C GLN A 180 -16.74 -19.03 2.78
N TYR A 181 -16.27 -17.94 3.37
CA TYR A 181 -17.02 -17.17 4.37
C TYR A 181 -17.64 -15.90 3.77
N THR A 182 -16.95 -15.27 2.82
CA THR A 182 -17.31 -13.96 2.28
C THR A 182 -17.98 -14.02 0.91
N GLY A 183 -17.78 -15.11 0.17
CA GLY A 183 -18.14 -15.23 -1.24
C GLY A 183 -17.36 -14.31 -2.18
N LYS A 184 -16.37 -13.56 -1.67
CA LYS A 184 -15.66 -12.49 -2.41
C LYS A 184 -14.25 -12.91 -2.80
N ARG A 185 -13.88 -12.62 -4.04
CA ARG A 185 -12.53 -12.74 -4.61
C ARG A 185 -11.78 -11.41 -4.54
N LEU A 186 -10.50 -11.41 -4.91
CA LEU A 186 -9.69 -10.19 -4.91
C LEU A 186 -10.23 -9.16 -5.90
N SER A 187 -10.67 -9.62 -7.08
CA SER A 187 -11.37 -8.78 -8.06
C SER A 187 -12.59 -8.06 -7.48
N ASP A 188 -13.41 -8.75 -6.68
CA ASP A 188 -14.58 -8.14 -6.03
C ASP A 188 -14.16 -7.03 -5.05
N TYR A 189 -13.11 -7.27 -4.26
CA TYR A 189 -12.60 -6.25 -3.34
C TYR A 189 -12.02 -5.05 -4.09
N ILE A 190 -11.23 -5.27 -5.15
CA ILE A 190 -10.67 -4.21 -6.00
C ILE A 190 -11.79 -3.35 -6.60
N GLY A 191 -12.82 -3.97 -7.16
CA GLY A 191 -13.96 -3.27 -7.77
C GLY A 191 -14.74 -2.40 -6.78
N ASN A 192 -14.71 -2.74 -5.49
CA ASN A 192 -15.44 -2.01 -4.44
C ASN A 192 -14.71 -0.77 -3.89
N ILE A 193 -13.38 -0.63 -4.08
CA ILE A 193 -12.61 0.49 -3.49
C ILE A 193 -12.83 1.82 -4.24
N GLU A 194 -13.62 1.86 -5.31
CA GLU A 194 -13.91 3.09 -6.10
C GLU A 194 -12.64 3.77 -6.66
N LYS A 195 -11.68 2.96 -7.12
CA LYS A 195 -10.54 3.42 -7.93
C LYS A 195 -10.67 2.92 -9.36
N SER A 196 -10.51 3.82 -10.34
CA SER A 196 -10.72 3.53 -11.77
C SER A 196 -9.56 2.83 -12.47
N HIS A 197 -8.34 2.95 -11.95
CA HIS A 197 -7.14 2.38 -12.55
C HIS A 197 -6.33 1.63 -11.50
N TRP A 198 -5.91 0.41 -11.85
CA TRP A 198 -5.12 -0.44 -10.95
C TRP A 198 -3.84 -0.90 -11.62
N LEU A 199 -2.75 -0.87 -10.87
CA LEU A 199 -1.58 -1.69 -11.17
C LEU A 199 -1.53 -2.87 -10.20
N ILE A 200 -1.19 -4.03 -10.74
CA ILE A 200 -1.01 -5.27 -9.99
C ILE A 200 0.42 -5.78 -10.15
N ARG A 201 1.06 -6.11 -9.03
CA ARG A 201 2.38 -6.74 -9.08
C ARG A 201 2.25 -8.23 -9.34
N LYS A 202 3.14 -8.78 -10.17
CA LYS A 202 3.32 -10.23 -10.24
C LYS A 202 3.85 -10.75 -8.89
N ALA A 203 3.14 -11.71 -8.29
CA ALA A 203 3.60 -12.39 -7.09
C ALA A 203 4.85 -13.25 -7.40
N ILE A 204 5.70 -13.43 -6.39
CA ILE A 204 6.92 -14.21 -6.54
C ILE A 204 6.56 -15.70 -6.69
N SER A 205 7.23 -16.39 -7.61
CA SER A 205 6.90 -17.77 -7.97
C SER A 205 7.10 -18.77 -6.82
N TRP A 206 8.13 -18.58 -6.00
CA TRP A 206 8.45 -19.45 -4.87
C TRP A 206 7.70 -19.09 -3.57
N ASP A 207 7.10 -17.90 -3.48
CA ASP A 207 6.37 -17.47 -2.28
C ASP A 207 5.05 -18.24 -2.13
N GLN A 208 4.88 -18.96 -1.02
CA GLN A 208 3.67 -19.76 -0.74
C GLN A 208 2.44 -18.90 -0.41
N PHE A 209 2.65 -17.71 0.16
CA PHE A 209 1.56 -16.79 0.51
C PHE A 209 1.14 -15.90 -0.66
N LYS A 210 1.97 -15.85 -1.72
CA LYS A 210 1.70 -15.11 -2.95
C LYS A 210 1.37 -13.66 -2.65
N TRP A 211 2.26 -13.03 -1.87
CA TRP A 211 2.20 -11.62 -1.53
C TRP A 211 2.35 -10.77 -2.78
N THR A 212 1.50 -9.76 -2.87
CA THR A 212 1.50 -8.81 -3.98
C THR A 212 1.17 -7.40 -3.52
N PHE A 213 1.60 -6.44 -4.33
CA PHE A 213 1.16 -5.06 -4.22
C PHE A 213 0.04 -4.78 -5.24
N LEU A 214 -0.93 -3.98 -4.80
CA LEU A 214 -1.97 -3.37 -5.64
C LEU A 214 -1.90 -1.87 -5.46
N LEU A 215 -1.84 -1.12 -6.56
CA LEU A 215 -1.83 0.35 -6.53
C LEU A 215 -3.04 0.88 -7.30
N GLY A 216 -4.00 1.47 -6.58
CA GLY A 216 -5.23 2.05 -7.13
C GLY A 216 -5.17 3.57 -7.25
N SER A 217 -5.64 4.11 -8.38
CA SER A 217 -5.77 5.55 -8.66
C SER A 217 -7.04 5.87 -9.44
N ASN A 218 -7.49 7.12 -9.36
CA ASN A 218 -8.53 7.68 -10.25
C ASN A 218 -7.94 8.52 -11.38
N ALA A 219 -6.63 8.61 -11.48
CA ALA A 219 -5.95 9.27 -12.57
C ALA A 219 -5.32 8.22 -13.49
N SER A 220 -5.44 8.42 -14.80
CA SER A 220 -4.80 7.58 -15.81
C SER A 220 -3.30 7.92 -15.91
N LEU A 221 -2.59 7.81 -14.78
CA LEU A 221 -1.17 8.14 -14.66
C LEU A 221 -0.29 6.91 -14.80
N PHE A 222 -0.88 5.73 -14.62
CA PHE A 222 -0.15 4.49 -14.54
C PHE A 222 0.09 3.89 -15.91
N LYS A 223 1.36 3.61 -16.20
CA LYS A 223 1.79 2.69 -17.25
C LYS A 223 2.41 1.46 -16.56
N ASP A 224 2.59 0.38 -17.31
CA ASP A 224 3.34 -0.77 -16.81
C ASP A 224 4.70 -0.34 -16.24
N TYR A 225 5.00 -0.77 -15.03
CA TYR A 225 6.27 -0.50 -14.37
C TYR A 225 7.06 -1.79 -14.23
N LYS A 226 7.55 -2.25 -15.39
CA LYS A 226 8.17 -3.58 -15.58
C LYS A 226 9.42 -3.80 -14.72
N SER A 227 10.16 -2.75 -14.37
CA SER A 227 11.35 -2.85 -13.51
C SER A 227 11.06 -3.37 -12.10
N ILE A 228 9.81 -3.31 -11.65
CA ILE A 228 9.34 -3.90 -10.39
C ILE A 228 8.15 -4.85 -10.59
N ASN A 229 7.94 -5.32 -11.82
CA ASN A 229 6.89 -6.27 -12.21
C ASN A 229 5.46 -5.82 -11.90
N PHE A 230 5.16 -4.52 -12.06
CA PHE A 230 3.80 -4.01 -12.03
C PHE A 230 3.22 -3.90 -13.44
N TYR A 231 1.98 -4.33 -13.59
CA TYR A 231 1.24 -4.35 -14.84
C TYR A 231 -0.11 -3.67 -14.62
N GLN A 232 -0.61 -2.95 -15.61
CA GLN A 232 -1.99 -2.46 -15.60
C GLN A 232 -2.95 -3.64 -15.47
N LEU A 233 -3.93 -3.54 -14.56
CA LEU A 233 -4.85 -4.63 -14.28
C LEU A 233 -5.63 -5.04 -15.52
N GLU A 234 -6.00 -4.08 -16.37
CA GLU A 234 -6.76 -4.25 -17.60
C GLU A 234 -5.93 -4.85 -18.75
N SER A 235 -4.60 -4.87 -18.64
CA SER A 235 -3.72 -5.51 -19.62
C SER A 235 -3.86 -7.04 -19.59
N GLN A 236 -3.47 -7.70 -20.69
CA GLN A 236 -3.46 -9.17 -20.75
C GLN A 236 -2.59 -9.80 -19.64
N ASP A 237 -1.44 -9.20 -19.35
CA ASP A 237 -0.54 -9.64 -18.28
C ASP A 237 -1.18 -9.41 -16.90
N GLY A 238 -1.79 -8.25 -16.68
CA GLY A 238 -2.53 -7.90 -15.46
C GLY A 238 -3.67 -8.86 -15.18
N GLN A 239 -4.51 -9.16 -16.17
CA GLN A 239 -5.60 -10.14 -16.06
C GLN A 239 -5.07 -11.55 -15.77
N THR A 240 -3.97 -11.95 -16.41
CA THR A 240 -3.32 -13.24 -16.15
C THR A 240 -2.77 -13.33 -14.72
N ILE A 241 -2.26 -12.22 -14.17
CA ILE A 241 -1.81 -12.14 -12.78
C ILE A 241 -3.01 -12.19 -11.84
N LEU A 242 -4.05 -11.40 -12.09
CA LEU A 242 -5.26 -11.35 -11.28
C LEU A 242 -5.93 -12.73 -11.20
N GLU A 243 -6.12 -13.41 -12.33
CA GLU A 243 -6.67 -14.78 -12.36
C GLU A 243 -5.85 -15.74 -11.48
N LYS A 244 -4.52 -15.59 -11.47
CA LYS A 244 -3.67 -16.42 -10.62
C LYS A 244 -3.84 -16.14 -9.13
N LEU A 245 -4.14 -14.89 -8.79
CA LEU A 245 -4.34 -14.42 -7.42
C LEU A 245 -5.79 -14.63 -6.95
N ASP A 246 -6.77 -14.69 -7.84
CA ASP A 246 -8.18 -14.95 -7.53
C ASP A 246 -8.48 -16.44 -7.35
N PHE A 247 -7.85 -17.29 -8.16
CA PHE A 247 -8.20 -18.70 -8.25
C PHE A 247 -7.07 -19.61 -7.76
N THR A 248 -7.43 -20.74 -7.15
CA THR A 248 -6.54 -21.87 -6.92
C THR A 248 -6.17 -22.54 -8.23
N LYS A 249 -5.13 -23.40 -8.21
CA LYS A 249 -4.76 -24.18 -9.40
C LYS A 249 -5.91 -25.08 -9.85
N LYS A 250 -6.65 -25.68 -8.90
CA LYS A 250 -7.78 -26.57 -9.15
C LYS A 250 -8.91 -25.82 -9.88
N GLU A 251 -9.36 -24.70 -9.32
CA GLU A 251 -10.42 -23.88 -9.93
C GLU A 251 -10.05 -23.43 -11.35
N ARG A 252 -8.78 -23.07 -11.61
CA ARG A 252 -8.35 -22.70 -12.97
C ARG A 252 -8.37 -23.85 -13.96
N VAL A 253 -8.12 -25.08 -13.52
CA VAL A 253 -8.21 -26.27 -14.39
C VAL A 253 -9.66 -26.57 -14.70
N GLU A 254 -10.53 -26.55 -13.68
CA GLU A 254 -11.98 -26.76 -13.83
C GLU A 254 -12.60 -25.72 -14.77
N ALA A 255 -12.25 -24.44 -14.61
CA ALA A 255 -12.74 -23.36 -15.49
C ALA A 255 -12.28 -23.51 -16.95
N LYS A 256 -11.13 -24.14 -17.19
CA LYS A 256 -10.63 -24.41 -18.56
C LYS A 256 -11.32 -25.60 -19.20
N GLN A 257 -11.58 -26.65 -18.43
CA GLN A 257 -12.33 -27.82 -18.91
C GLN A 257 -13.74 -27.42 -19.35
N TYR A 258 -14.45 -26.64 -18.52
CA TYR A 258 -15.80 -26.18 -18.84
C TYR A 258 -15.88 -25.32 -20.12
N LYS A 259 -14.83 -24.56 -20.44
CA LYS A 259 -14.76 -23.77 -21.70
C LYS A 259 -14.49 -24.60 -22.95
N MET A 260 -14.02 -25.85 -22.82
CA MET A 260 -13.78 -26.75 -23.95
C MET A 260 -15.00 -27.62 -24.27
N ASP A 261 -15.91 -27.78 -23.32
CA ASP A 261 -17.12 -28.60 -23.46
C ASP A 261 -18.33 -27.81 -24.02
N ILE A 262 -18.15 -26.51 -24.33
CA ILE A 262 -19.13 -25.60 -24.95
C ILE A 262 -18.65 -25.24 -26.36
#